data_AF-A0A9D0Z7Z7-F1
#
_entry.id   AF-A0A9D0Z7Z7-F1
#
_cell.length_a   1.000
_cell.length_b   1.000
_cell.length_c   1.000
_cell.angle_alpha   90.00
_cell.angle_beta   90.00
_cell.angle_gamma   90.00
#
_symmetry.space_group_name_H-M   'P 1'
#
loop_
_entity.id
_entity.type
_entity.pdbx_description
1 polymer ?
#
loop_
_entity_poly.entity_id
_entity_poly.type
_entity_poly.pdbx_seq_one_letter_code
_entity_poly.pdbx_strand_id
1 'polypeptide(L)'
;MEYPVIYNGEEIGRCVLRDLGLYWELLCRCQAVSDQVERLYCSEEKLGVLQPSGGELALKRRISKASCPALPPEDGQFSLSPAPAWTPWTGRILGYDAPQGLSRRDGTGETLQFPYDPDGPCPCPPLFCLFSVEDGFWRLRLDRAGAPVVSSQ
;
A
#
# COMPACT_ATOMS: atom_id res chain seq x y z
N MET A 1 -12.37 1.42 -14.39
CA MET A 1 -11.35 2.36 -13.88
C MET A 1 -9.97 1.77 -14.15
N GLU A 2 -8.98 2.63 -14.40
CA GLU A 2 -7.58 2.22 -14.58
C GLU A 2 -6.78 2.55 -13.34
N TYR A 3 -5.89 1.65 -12.96
CA TYR A 3 -4.99 1.80 -11.82
C TYR A 3 -3.56 1.41 -12.22
N PRO A 4 -2.54 2.16 -11.75
CA PRO A 4 -1.15 1.78 -11.96
C PRO A 4 -0.80 0.49 -11.19
N VAL A 5 0.16 -0.25 -11.73
CA VAL A 5 0.86 -1.34 -11.04
C VAL A 5 2.22 -0.81 -10.59
N ILE A 6 2.42 -0.75 -9.28
CA ILE A 6 3.66 -0.24 -8.68
C ILE A 6 4.51 -1.39 -8.15
N TYR A 7 5.79 -1.37 -8.52
CA TYR A 7 6.80 -2.25 -7.96
C TYR A 7 8.02 -1.43 -7.56
N ASN A 8 8.47 -1.56 -6.31
CA ASN A 8 9.58 -0.78 -5.75
C ASN A 8 9.48 0.75 -5.94
N GLY A 9 8.25 1.29 -5.98
CA GLY A 9 7.99 2.72 -6.16
C GLY A 9 7.89 3.19 -7.61
N GLU A 10 8.05 2.29 -8.59
CA GLU A 10 7.95 2.60 -10.02
C GLU A 10 6.69 2.01 -10.63
N GLU A 11 6.04 2.77 -11.52
CA GLU A 11 4.94 2.25 -12.35
C GLU A 11 5.51 1.35 -13.45
N ILE A 12 5.14 0.08 -13.40
CA ILE A 12 5.60 -0.95 -14.36
C ILE A 12 4.49 -1.40 -15.31
N GLY A 13 3.27 -0.89 -15.14
CA GLY A 13 2.12 -1.30 -15.92
C GLY A 13 0.80 -0.78 -15.36
N ARG A 14 -0.30 -1.29 -15.90
CA ARG A 14 -1.65 -0.86 -15.52
C ARG A 14 -2.61 -2.03 -15.47
N CYS A 15 -3.59 -1.91 -14.57
CA CYS A 15 -4.76 -2.76 -14.59
C CYS A 15 -6.04 -1.95 -14.82
N VAL A 16 -6.94 -2.50 -15.65
CA VAL A 16 -8.30 -2.05 -15.83
C VAL A 16 -9.20 -2.92 -14.94
N LEU A 17 -9.93 -2.27 -14.03
CA LEU A 17 -10.98 -2.89 -13.23
C LEU A 17 -12.35 -2.45 -13.74
N ARG A 18 -13.21 -3.40 -14.07
CA ARG A 18 -14.58 -3.14 -14.56
C ARG A 18 -15.59 -3.75 -13.61
N ASP A 19 -16.61 -2.97 -13.26
CA ASP A 19 -17.76 -3.44 -12.52
C ASP A 19 -18.68 -4.26 -13.42
N LEU A 20 -18.92 -5.52 -13.06
CA LEU A 20 -19.86 -6.43 -13.72
C LEU A 20 -21.00 -6.85 -12.75
N GLY A 21 -21.39 -5.98 -11.83
CA GLY A 21 -22.43 -6.23 -10.83
C GLY A 21 -21.88 -6.98 -9.62
N LEU A 22 -22.10 -8.29 -9.53
CA LEU A 22 -21.60 -9.13 -8.43
C LEU A 22 -20.11 -9.47 -8.54
N TYR A 23 -19.48 -9.08 -9.66
CA TYR A 23 -18.12 -9.43 -9.98
C TYR A 23 -17.34 -8.21 -10.44
N TRP A 24 -16.03 -8.27 -10.25
CA TRP A 24 -15.06 -7.46 -10.94
C TRP A 24 -14.49 -8.24 -12.14
N GLU A 25 -14.31 -7.58 -13.28
CA GLU A 25 -13.35 -8.01 -14.30
C GLU A 25 -12.06 -7.21 -14.12
N LEU A 26 -10.96 -7.94 -13.95
CA LEU A 26 -9.61 -7.40 -13.83
C LEU A 26 -8.81 -7.80 -15.07
N LEU A 27 -8.30 -6.80 -15.78
CA LEU A 27 -7.37 -6.94 -16.89
C LEU A 27 -6.09 -6.22 -16.51
N CYS A 28 -4.97 -6.91 -16.45
CA CYS A 28 -3.70 -6.31 -16.09
C CYS A 28 -2.62 -6.62 -17.12
N ARG A 29 -1.77 -5.61 -17.38
CA ARG A 29 -0.55 -5.74 -18.18
C ARG A 29 0.58 -4.95 -17.54
N CYS A 30 1.73 -5.56 -17.36
CA CYS A 30 2.92 -4.92 -16.83
C CYS A 30 4.20 -5.52 -17.39
N GLN A 31 5.31 -4.82 -17.22
CA GLN A 31 6.64 -5.30 -17.56
C GLN A 31 7.04 -6.45 -16.61
N ALA A 32 7.88 -7.36 -17.10
CA ALA A 32 8.54 -8.33 -16.23
C ALA A 32 9.64 -7.60 -15.44
N VAL A 33 9.63 -7.79 -14.12
CA VAL A 33 10.64 -7.22 -13.21
C VAL A 33 11.66 -8.25 -12.73
N SER A 34 11.40 -9.53 -13.01
CA SER A 34 12.28 -10.65 -12.71
C SER A 34 11.98 -11.85 -13.62
N ASP A 35 12.84 -12.86 -13.59
CA ASP A 35 12.61 -14.17 -14.24
C ASP A 35 11.67 -15.08 -13.42
N GLN A 36 11.12 -14.60 -12.31
CA GLN A 36 10.25 -15.37 -11.44
C GLN A 36 8.76 -15.20 -11.79
N VAL A 37 7.95 -16.11 -11.25
CA VAL A 37 6.49 -16.04 -11.37
C VAL A 37 5.96 -14.90 -10.49
N GLU A 38 5.56 -13.81 -11.13
CA GLU A 38 4.99 -12.64 -10.47
C GLU A 38 3.50 -12.81 -10.14
N ARG A 39 3.07 -12.17 -9.07
CA ARG A 39 1.68 -12.21 -8.58
C ARG A 39 1.18 -10.80 -8.44
N LEU A 40 -0.08 -10.57 -8.80
CA LEU A 40 -0.72 -9.28 -8.60
C LEU A 40 -1.46 -9.26 -7.27
N TYR A 41 -1.31 -8.18 -6.52
CA TYR A 41 -1.94 -7.96 -5.23
C TYR A 41 -2.75 -6.65 -5.20
N CYS A 42 -3.82 -6.66 -4.41
CA CYS A 42 -4.51 -5.47 -3.94
C CYS A 42 -4.38 -5.45 -2.41
N SER A 43 -3.64 -4.48 -1.87
CA SER A 43 -3.18 -4.57 -0.48
C SER A 43 -2.48 -5.92 -0.23
N GLU A 44 -2.88 -6.69 0.78
CA GLU A 44 -2.37 -8.04 1.06
C GLU A 44 -3.01 -9.14 0.19
N GLU A 45 -4.10 -8.83 -0.51
CA GLU A 45 -4.92 -9.84 -1.16
C GLU A 45 -4.38 -10.22 -2.54
N LYS A 46 -4.06 -11.51 -2.72
CA LYS A 46 -3.55 -12.04 -3.98
C LYS A 46 -4.66 -12.15 -5.03
N LEU A 47 -4.61 -11.30 -6.04
CA LEU A 47 -5.55 -11.27 -7.16
C LEU A 47 -5.27 -12.33 -8.22
N GLY A 48 -4.02 -12.78 -8.37
CA GLY A 48 -3.67 -13.78 -9.37
C GLY A 48 -2.19 -13.89 -9.66
N VAL A 49 -1.84 -14.85 -10.51
CA VAL A 49 -0.49 -15.01 -11.06
C VAL A 49 -0.47 -14.37 -12.45
N LEU A 50 0.52 -13.54 -12.72
CA LEU A 50 0.72 -12.96 -14.04
C LEU A 50 1.40 -13.98 -14.95
N GLN A 51 0.96 -14.03 -16.21
CA GLN A 51 1.49 -14.95 -17.21
C GLN A 51 2.20 -14.18 -18.33
N PRO A 52 3.33 -14.68 -18.86
CA PRO A 52 3.98 -14.09 -20.03
C PRO A 52 3.05 -14.07 -21.24
N SER A 53 2.96 -12.92 -21.92
CA SER A 53 2.16 -12.71 -23.12
C SER A 53 2.76 -11.59 -23.95
N GLY A 54 3.36 -11.92 -25.10
CA GLY A 54 3.83 -10.93 -26.07
C GLY A 54 4.96 -10.01 -25.56
N GLY A 55 5.82 -10.50 -24.68
CA GLY A 55 6.92 -9.72 -24.08
C GLY A 55 6.55 -8.99 -22.78
N GLU A 56 5.29 -9.06 -22.36
CA GLU A 56 4.79 -8.50 -21.10
C GLU A 56 4.23 -9.60 -20.19
N LEU A 57 3.92 -9.22 -18.95
CA LEU A 57 3.17 -10.01 -17.99
C LEU A 57 1.70 -9.58 -18.02
N ALA A 58 0.79 -10.54 -18.13
CA ALA A 58 -0.65 -10.27 -18.24
C ALA A 58 -1.48 -11.12 -17.26
N LEU A 59 -2.58 -10.55 -16.79
CA LEU A 59 -3.60 -11.24 -16.01
C LEU A 59 -4.97 -10.83 -16.51
N LYS A 60 -5.84 -11.81 -16.77
CA LYS A 60 -7.27 -11.58 -16.98
C LYS A 60 -8.05 -12.45 -16.01
N ARG A 61 -8.83 -11.85 -15.12
CA ARG A 61 -9.58 -12.59 -14.10
C ARG A 61 -10.95 -11.98 -13.83
N ARG A 62 -11.91 -12.84 -13.55
CA ARG A 62 -13.19 -12.46 -12.93
C ARG A 62 -13.14 -12.79 -11.45
N ILE A 63 -13.44 -11.81 -10.61
CA ILE A 63 -13.30 -11.91 -9.15
C ILE A 63 -14.67 -11.60 -8.53
N SER A 64 -15.14 -12.43 -7.60
CA SER A 64 -16.38 -12.15 -6.88
C SER A 64 -16.16 -10.99 -5.91
N LYS A 65 -17.08 -10.03 -5.86
CA LYS A 65 -17.00 -8.94 -4.87
C LYS A 65 -17.04 -9.46 -3.44
N ALA A 66 -17.76 -10.56 -3.21
CA ALA A 66 -17.84 -11.19 -1.89
C ALA A 66 -16.53 -11.88 -1.47
N SER A 67 -15.69 -12.30 -2.42
CA SER A 67 -14.44 -13.00 -2.10
C SER A 67 -13.23 -12.08 -1.98
N CYS A 68 -13.34 -10.83 -2.45
CA CYS A 68 -12.21 -9.90 -2.52
C CYS A 68 -12.69 -8.48 -2.18
N PRO A 69 -12.86 -8.18 -0.88
CA PRO A 69 -13.30 -6.87 -0.41
C PRO A 69 -12.23 -5.80 -0.60
N ALA A 70 -10.96 -6.19 -0.81
CA ALA A 70 -9.87 -5.26 -1.07
C ALA A 70 -9.98 -4.51 -2.42
N LEU A 71 -10.94 -4.89 -3.29
CA LEU A 71 -11.19 -4.23 -4.56
C LEU A 71 -12.39 -3.27 -4.47
N PRO A 72 -12.28 -2.03 -5.00
CA PRO A 72 -11.12 -1.44 -5.66
C PRO A 72 -9.98 -1.08 -4.69
N PRO A 73 -8.73 -0.89 -5.17
CA PRO A 73 -7.61 -0.48 -4.32
C PRO A 73 -7.86 0.91 -3.71
N GLU A 74 -7.90 0.99 -2.38
CA GLU A 74 -8.05 2.26 -1.63
C GLU A 74 -6.89 3.22 -1.90
N ASP A 75 -5.66 2.69 -1.89
CA ASP A 75 -4.42 3.42 -2.20
C ASP A 75 -4.29 3.76 -3.71
N GLY A 76 -5.30 3.45 -4.53
CA GLY A 76 -5.33 3.78 -5.95
C GLY A 76 -4.34 3.01 -6.83
N GLN A 77 -3.73 1.93 -6.33
CA GLN A 77 -2.70 1.17 -7.04
C GLN A 77 -2.76 -0.35 -6.77
N PHE A 78 -2.22 -1.13 -7.70
CA PHE A 78 -1.90 -2.56 -7.53
C PHE A 78 -0.40 -2.77 -7.34
N SER A 79 0.01 -3.93 -6.84
CA SER A 79 1.45 -4.25 -6.69
C SER A 79 1.78 -5.70 -7.05
N LEU A 80 3.06 -5.95 -7.34
CA LEU A 80 3.60 -7.30 -7.55
C LEU A 80 4.06 -7.99 -6.26
N SER A 81 4.18 -7.21 -5.19
CA SER A 81 4.37 -7.70 -3.83
C SER A 81 3.08 -7.48 -3.04
N PRO A 82 2.76 -8.32 -2.04
CA PRO A 82 1.72 -7.94 -1.08
C PRO A 82 2.11 -6.58 -0.49
N ALA A 83 1.12 -5.70 -0.30
CA ALA A 83 1.37 -4.51 0.50
C ALA A 83 1.98 -4.95 1.84
N PRO A 84 3.01 -4.27 2.33
CA PRO A 84 3.62 -4.65 3.59
C PRO A 84 2.54 -4.54 4.68
N ALA A 85 2.36 -5.61 5.44
CA ALA A 85 1.39 -5.65 6.51
C ALA A 85 1.67 -4.55 7.53
N TRP A 86 0.61 -3.97 8.09
CA TRP A 86 0.72 -3.19 9.30
C TRP A 86 1.13 -4.11 10.45
N THR A 87 2.31 -3.88 11.00
CA THR A 87 2.86 -4.67 12.10
C THR A 87 2.89 -3.85 13.37
N PRO A 88 2.65 -4.45 14.57
CA PRO A 88 2.80 -3.73 15.83
C PRO A 88 4.18 -3.08 15.93
N TRP A 89 4.20 -1.80 16.26
CA TRP A 89 5.41 -1.00 16.37
C TRP A 89 5.53 -0.40 17.76
N THR A 90 6.74 -0.48 18.31
CA THR A 90 7.14 0.15 19.56
C THR A 90 8.55 0.70 19.40
N GLY A 91 8.77 1.95 19.80
CA GLY A 91 10.09 2.54 19.67
C GLY A 91 10.12 4.02 20.01
N ARG A 92 11.23 4.65 19.61
CA ARG A 92 11.46 6.08 19.75
C ARG A 92 11.64 6.72 18.38
N ILE A 93 11.18 7.96 18.26
CA ILE A 93 11.35 8.76 17.04
C ILE A 93 12.22 9.96 17.41
N LEU A 94 13.41 10.07 16.81
CA LEU A 94 14.40 11.09 17.17
C LEU A 94 14.69 11.19 18.69
N GLY A 95 14.65 10.06 19.40
CA GLY A 95 14.86 10.00 20.84
C GLY A 95 13.63 10.27 21.71
N TYR A 96 12.50 10.68 21.14
CA TYR A 96 11.23 10.84 21.84
C TYR A 96 10.48 9.51 21.93
N ASP A 97 9.95 9.20 23.11
CA ASP A 97 9.06 8.05 23.30
C ASP A 97 7.75 8.28 22.54
N ALA A 98 7.35 7.28 21.76
CA ALA A 98 6.07 7.25 21.06
C ALA A 98 5.21 6.11 21.63
N PRO A 99 3.87 6.26 21.64
CA PRO A 99 2.98 5.19 22.07
C PRO A 99 3.10 3.97 21.15
N GLN A 100 2.46 2.86 21.53
CA GLN A 100 2.36 1.72 20.64
C GLN A 100 1.57 2.13 19.39
N GLY A 101 2.09 1.75 18.23
CA GLY A 101 1.50 2.07 16.94
C GLY A 101 1.56 0.87 16.00
N LEU A 102 1.32 1.15 14.73
CA LEU A 102 1.50 0.21 13.64
C LEU A 102 2.57 0.75 12.70
N SER A 103 3.33 -0.14 12.08
CA SER A 103 4.34 0.18 11.09
C SER A 103 4.10 -0.58 9.78
N ARG A 104 4.29 0.12 8.66
CA ARG A 104 4.31 -0.43 7.31
C ARG A 104 5.57 0.06 6.60
N ARG A 105 6.47 -0.88 6.27
CA ARG A 105 7.74 -0.60 5.57
C ARG A 105 7.64 -0.86 4.09
N ASP A 106 8.04 0.09 3.27
CA ASP A 106 8.13 -0.08 1.82
C ASP A 106 9.55 0.25 1.30
N GLY A 107 9.73 0.23 -0.02
CA GLY A 107 11.03 0.50 -0.64
C GLY A 107 11.61 1.88 -0.35
N THR A 108 10.84 2.84 0.14
CA THR A 108 11.27 4.23 0.40
C THR A 108 11.42 4.57 1.88
N GLY A 109 11.01 3.68 2.80
CA GLY A 109 11.04 3.96 4.23
C GLY A 109 9.96 3.23 5.03
N GLU A 110 9.53 3.85 6.12
CA GLU A 110 8.58 3.27 7.07
C GLU A 110 7.45 4.27 7.35
N THR A 111 6.19 3.84 7.22
CA THR A 111 5.05 4.63 7.68
C THR A 111 4.65 4.12 9.05
N LEU A 112 4.48 5.04 10.00
CA LEU A 112 3.91 4.75 11.32
C LEU A 112 2.48 5.26 11.39
N GLN A 113 1.62 4.51 12.06
CA GLN A 113 0.22 4.86 12.33
C GLN A 113 -0.07 4.77 13.82
N PHE A 114 -0.80 5.75 14.33
CA PHE A 114 -1.31 5.78 15.70
C PHE A 114 -2.78 6.17 15.69
N PRO A 115 -3.62 5.65 16.60
CA PRO A 115 -5.03 6.03 16.66
C PRO A 115 -5.20 7.55 16.78
N TYR A 116 -6.09 8.12 15.95
CA TYR A 116 -6.45 9.54 16.04
C TYR A 116 -7.64 9.72 16.97
N ASP A 117 -7.49 10.61 17.96
CA ASP A 117 -8.57 11.12 18.80
C ASP A 117 -8.55 12.66 18.67
N PRO A 118 -9.64 13.30 18.19
CA PRO A 118 -9.71 14.75 18.04
C PRO A 118 -9.51 15.52 19.36
N ASP A 119 -9.90 14.91 20.48
CA ASP A 119 -9.78 15.49 21.82
C ASP A 119 -8.50 15.02 22.53
N GLY A 120 -7.76 14.10 21.92
CA GLY A 120 -6.55 13.49 22.45
C GLY A 120 -5.26 14.22 22.02
N PRO A 121 -4.15 14.00 22.75
CA PRO A 121 -2.86 14.58 22.38
C PRO A 121 -2.29 13.91 21.12
N CYS A 122 -1.45 14.66 20.39
CA CYS A 122 -0.61 14.09 19.34
C CYS A 122 0.31 12.98 19.93
N PRO A 123 0.49 11.84 19.24
CA PRO A 123 1.33 10.72 19.71
C PRO A 123 2.76 11.11 20.05
N CYS A 124 3.31 12.11 19.35
CA CYS A 124 4.63 12.66 19.62
C CYS A 124 4.60 14.19 19.44
N PRO A 125 4.24 14.96 20.49
CA PRO A 125 4.03 16.40 20.38
C PRO A 125 5.21 17.20 19.80
N PRO A 126 6.49 16.87 20.10
CA PRO A 126 7.63 17.57 19.49
C PRO A 126 7.70 17.46 17.95
N LEU A 127 7.04 16.47 17.37
CA LEU A 127 7.05 16.19 15.93
C LEU A 127 5.69 16.44 15.26
N PHE A 128 4.75 17.11 15.94
CA PHE A 128 3.35 17.21 15.49
C PHE A 128 3.21 17.70 14.03
N CYS A 129 4.07 18.62 13.59
CA CYS A 129 4.03 19.20 12.25
C CYS A 129 4.44 18.24 11.13
N LEU A 130 4.97 17.07 11.48
CA LEU A 130 5.36 16.01 10.55
C LEU A 130 4.27 14.93 10.42
N PHE A 131 3.23 14.99 11.26
CA PHE A 131 2.11 14.06 11.17
C PHE A 131 1.02 14.56 10.21
N SER A 132 0.38 13.63 9.50
CA SER A 132 -0.91 13.84 8.84
C SER A 132 -2.01 13.05 9.56
N VAL A 133 -3.28 13.41 9.33
CA VAL A 133 -4.44 12.66 9.82
C VAL A 133 -5.19 12.10 8.62
N GLU A 134 -5.21 10.77 8.50
CA GLU A 134 -5.83 10.06 7.39
C GLU A 134 -6.49 8.78 7.92
N ASP A 135 -7.73 8.52 7.49
CA ASP A 135 -8.51 7.33 7.82
C ASP A 135 -8.65 7.06 9.33
N GLY A 136 -8.69 8.12 10.15
CA GLY A 136 -8.80 7.99 11.61
C GLY A 136 -7.48 7.64 12.31
N PHE A 137 -6.34 7.87 11.67
CA PHE A 137 -5.01 7.67 12.24
C PHE A 137 -4.13 8.90 12.08
N TRP A 138 -3.31 9.17 13.09
CA TRP A 138 -2.10 9.96 12.96
C TRP A 138 -1.07 9.15 12.16
N ARG A 139 -0.58 9.69 11.04
CA ARG A 139 0.44 9.08 10.18
C ARG A 139 1.74 9.87 10.24
N LEU A 140 2.85 9.17 10.39
CA LEU A 140 4.19 9.74 10.27
C LEU A 140 5.01 8.92 9.28
N ARG A 141 5.69 9.59 8.36
CA ARG A 141 6.62 8.94 7.46
C ARG A 141 8.05 9.03 7.98
N LEU A 142 8.77 7.92 7.96
CA LEU A 142 10.21 7.84 8.18
C LEU A 142 10.89 7.47 6.86
N ASP A 143 12.05 8.05 6.59
CA ASP A 143 12.92 7.61 5.50
C ASP A 143 13.64 6.28 5.82
N ARG A 144 14.51 5.83 4.90
CA ARG A 144 15.30 4.59 5.10
C ARG A 144 16.28 4.66 6.28
N ALA A 145 16.68 5.86 6.72
CA ALA A 145 17.53 6.07 7.88
C ALA A 145 16.73 6.19 9.20
N GLY A 146 15.40 6.15 9.14
CA GLY A 146 14.52 6.33 10.28
C GLY A 146 14.29 7.80 10.66
N ALA A 147 14.68 8.75 9.81
CA ALA A 147 14.42 10.17 10.04
C ALA A 147 13.00 10.52 9.57
N PRO A 148 12.24 11.31 10.35
CA PRO A 148 10.90 11.70 9.96
C PRO A 148 10.93 12.66 8.78
N VAL A 149 10.10 12.39 7.79
CA VAL A 149 9.94 13.20 6.58
C VAL A 149 8.48 13.66 6.47
N VAL A 150 8.28 14.83 5.86
CA VAL A 150 6.93 15.36 5.66
C VAL A 150 6.19 14.46 4.68
N SER A 151 5.08 13.89 5.13
CA SER A 151 4.13 13.17 4.30
C SER A 151 3.59 14.14 3.24
N SER A 152 3.98 13.99 1.97
CA SER A 152 3.39 14.77 0.87
C SER A 152 1.92 14.36 0.72
N GLN A 153 1.02 15.32 0.92
CA GLN A 153 -0.42 15.20 0.64
C GLN A 153 -0.69 14.95 -0.84
#